data_AF-B1WBM7-F1
#
_entry.id   AF-B1WBM7-F1
#
_cell.length_a   1.000
_cell.length_b   1.000
_cell.length_c   1.000
_cell.angle_alpha   90.00
_cell.angle_beta   90.00
_cell.angle_gamma   90.00
#
_symmetry.space_group_name_H-M   'P 1'
#
loop_
_entity.id
_entity.type
_entity.pdbx_description
1 polymer ?
#
loop_
_entity_poly.entity_id
_entity_poly.type
_entity_poly.pdbx_seq_one_letter_code
_entity_poly.pdbx_strand_id
1 'polypeptide(L)'
;CPRTAFWCTEGSIDFVVLPAAFSPPDKRPPSSSATPGSPHRKGHLWSHARPALGLENILASSMRTPSLLLWKIPVCAPLGCTRRLRVKGRLSINVRSPPAWKEDTTTRLLLGAIAVLLFAILVVMSILASKGCIKCETPCPEDWLLYGRKCYYFSEEPRDWNTGRQYCHTHEAALAVIQSQKELEFMFKFTRREPWIGLRRVGDDFHWVNGDPFDPDTFTISGTGECVFVEPTRLVSTECLTTRPWVCSKMAYT
;
A
#
# COMPACT_ATOMS: atom_id res chain seq x y z
N CYS A 1 20.93 -45.70 0.79
CA CYS A 1 20.24 -44.48 1.27
C CYS A 1 19.86 -43.60 0.09
N PRO A 2 18.64 -43.73 -0.47
CA PRO A 2 18.10 -42.77 -1.42
C PRO A 2 17.51 -41.58 -0.66
N ARG A 3 17.89 -40.35 -1.07
CA ARG A 3 17.11 -39.43 -1.93
C ARG A 3 15.90 -38.82 -1.22
N THR A 4 16.09 -37.62 -0.68
CA THR A 4 15.01 -36.63 -0.62
C THR A 4 14.74 -36.13 -2.03
N ALA A 5 13.47 -36.24 -2.41
CA ALA A 5 12.89 -35.73 -3.63
C ALA A 5 12.62 -34.23 -3.51
N PHE A 6 12.62 -33.57 -4.67
CA PHE A 6 11.96 -32.28 -4.92
C PHE A 6 10.48 -32.37 -4.56
N TRP A 7 9.86 -31.24 -4.21
CA TRP A 7 8.82 -30.52 -4.97
C TRP A 7 8.37 -29.32 -4.12
N CYS A 8 8.49 -28.12 -4.69
CA CYS A 8 7.67 -26.98 -4.30
C CYS A 8 6.44 -27.00 -5.20
N THR A 9 5.25 -26.95 -4.60
CA THR A 9 3.99 -26.62 -5.28
C THR A 9 3.25 -25.56 -4.47
N GLU A 10 2.57 -24.70 -5.21
CA GLU A 10 1.79 -23.54 -4.81
C GLU A 10 0.73 -23.78 -3.73
N GLY A 11 0.43 -22.69 -3.00
CA GLY A 11 -0.93 -22.22 -2.77
C GLY A 11 -1.80 -23.02 -1.81
N SER A 12 -2.09 -22.43 -0.64
CA SER A 12 -3.46 -21.99 -0.33
C SER A 12 -3.52 -21.20 0.98
N ILE A 13 -4.46 -20.27 0.93
CA ILE A 13 -5.07 -19.47 1.98
C ILE A 13 -5.44 -20.35 3.17
N ASP A 14 -5.15 -19.91 4.39
CA ASP A 14 -6.00 -20.20 5.54
C ASP A 14 -6.06 -19.00 6.49
N PHE A 15 -7.29 -18.52 6.62
CA PHE A 15 -7.76 -17.60 7.65
C PHE A 15 -7.46 -18.20 9.02
N VAL A 16 -6.67 -17.51 9.84
CA VAL A 16 -6.74 -17.69 11.29
C VAL A 16 -7.52 -16.52 11.86
N VAL A 17 -8.80 -16.79 12.05
CA VAL A 17 -9.67 -16.08 12.99
C VAL A 17 -9.09 -16.29 14.39
N LEU A 18 -8.69 -15.21 15.07
CA LEU A 18 -8.51 -15.22 16.52
C LEU A 18 -9.58 -14.35 17.17
N PRO A 19 -10.24 -14.84 18.23
CA PRO A 19 -11.34 -14.15 18.89
C PRO A 19 -10.77 -13.14 19.89
N ALA A 20 -11.00 -11.85 19.67
CA ALA A 20 -10.83 -10.85 20.72
C ALA A 20 -12.17 -10.70 21.46
N ALA A 21 -12.37 -11.56 22.47
CA ALA A 21 -13.34 -11.33 23.52
C ALA A 21 -12.79 -10.24 24.45
N PHE A 22 -13.41 -9.07 24.46
CA PHE A 22 -13.23 -8.05 25.49
C PHE A 22 -14.60 -7.69 26.06
N SER A 23 -14.90 -8.27 27.23
CA SER A 23 -15.98 -7.85 28.12
C SER A 23 -15.48 -6.77 29.09
N PRO A 24 -16.38 -5.99 29.71
CA PRO A 24 -16.17 -4.59 30.06
C PRO A 24 -15.76 -4.39 31.54
N PRO A 25 -15.41 -3.16 31.94
CA PRO A 25 -15.71 -2.68 33.28
C PRO A 25 -16.82 -1.63 33.24
N ASP A 26 -17.93 -2.05 33.84
CA ASP A 26 -19.03 -1.25 34.36
C ASP A 26 -18.53 -0.32 35.48
N LYS A 27 -18.68 1.01 35.32
CA LYS A 27 -18.83 1.98 36.43
C LYS A 27 -19.53 3.25 35.96
N ARG A 28 -20.74 3.48 36.47
CA ARG A 28 -21.45 4.78 36.58
C ARG A 28 -21.92 4.89 38.05
N PRO A 29 -22.32 6.05 38.60
CA PRO A 29 -21.87 7.45 38.50
C PRO A 29 -21.30 7.93 39.88
N PRO A 30 -21.11 9.25 40.10
CA PRO A 30 -22.21 9.96 40.78
C PRO A 30 -22.53 11.34 40.21
N SER A 31 -23.79 11.72 40.40
CA SER A 31 -24.38 13.03 40.24
C SER A 31 -23.82 14.05 41.24
N SER A 32 -23.53 15.27 40.80
CA SER A 32 -23.94 16.49 41.52
C SER A 32 -23.88 17.72 40.62
N SER A 33 -25.00 18.42 40.60
CA SER A 33 -25.22 19.76 40.08
C SER A 33 -24.58 20.82 40.97
N ALA A 34 -23.94 21.85 40.40
CA ALA A 34 -24.11 23.26 40.76
C ALA A 34 -23.13 24.18 39.99
N THR A 35 -23.70 25.08 39.19
CA THR A 35 -23.23 26.44 38.85
C THR A 35 -22.75 27.23 40.09
N PRO A 36 -21.88 28.28 39.99
CA PRO A 36 -22.21 29.50 39.23
C PRO A 36 -21.05 30.36 38.67
N GLY A 37 -21.41 31.30 37.78
CA GLY A 37 -20.94 32.70 37.85
C GLY A 37 -19.59 33.07 37.23
N SER A 38 -19.64 33.74 36.08
CA SER A 38 -18.66 34.78 35.68
C SER A 38 -18.95 36.08 36.46
N PRO A 39 -18.00 37.02 36.68
CA PRO A 39 -17.75 38.03 35.63
C PRO A 39 -16.34 38.68 35.57
N HIS A 40 -16.02 39.19 34.36
CA HIS A 40 -15.31 40.44 34.03
C HIS A 40 -13.81 40.72 34.38
N ARG A 41 -13.01 40.79 33.29
CA ARG A 41 -12.38 42.01 32.66
C ARG A 41 -10.86 42.30 32.84
N LYS A 42 -10.28 42.73 31.70
CA LYS A 42 -9.01 43.45 31.38
C LYS A 42 -7.74 42.55 31.41
N GLY A 43 -6.96 42.37 30.33
CA GLY A 43 -6.58 43.22 29.21
C GLY A 43 -5.20 43.82 29.50
N HIS A 44 -4.16 43.46 28.75
CA HIS A 44 -2.97 44.27 28.42
C HIS A 44 -2.03 43.48 27.46
N LEU A 45 -1.26 44.24 26.70
CA LEU A 45 -0.70 43.99 25.36
C LEU A 45 0.84 44.09 25.41
N TRP A 46 1.51 43.57 24.36
CA TRP A 46 2.96 43.70 24.01
C TRP A 46 3.91 42.71 24.72
N SER A 47 4.95 42.14 24.11
CA SER A 47 5.74 42.53 22.92
C SER A 47 6.67 41.38 22.49
N HIS A 48 7.05 41.43 21.21
CA HIS A 48 8.19 40.77 20.58
C HIS A 48 9.48 40.74 21.44
N ALA A 49 10.22 39.61 21.38
CA ALA A 49 11.68 39.60 21.26
C ALA A 49 12.24 38.16 21.07
N ARG A 50 12.83 37.90 19.90
CA ARG A 50 14.08 37.14 19.70
C ARG A 50 15.08 38.18 19.14
N PRO A 51 16.42 37.95 19.08
CA PRO A 51 17.18 36.71 19.31
C PRO A 51 18.45 36.90 20.19
N ALA A 52 19.14 35.82 20.56
CA ALA A 52 20.56 35.88 20.87
C ALA A 52 21.27 34.60 20.44
N LEU A 53 22.33 34.81 19.65
CA LEU A 53 23.30 33.86 19.13
C LEU A 53 24.26 33.40 20.24
N GLY A 54 24.73 32.16 20.13
CA GLY A 54 25.79 31.56 20.94
C GLY A 54 26.41 30.36 20.23
N LEU A 55 27.32 30.68 19.30
CA LEU A 55 28.44 29.89 18.76
C LEU A 55 29.27 29.26 19.93
N GLU A 56 29.94 28.09 19.92
CA GLU A 56 30.67 27.32 18.91
C GLU A 56 30.91 25.84 19.32
N ASN A 57 31.47 25.08 18.36
CA ASN A 57 32.36 23.88 18.44
C ASN A 57 31.73 22.63 17.79
N ILE A 58 31.87 22.44 16.46
CA ILE A 58 33.04 21.96 15.68
C ILE A 58 33.52 20.56 16.14
N LEU A 59 33.17 19.50 15.39
CA LEU A 59 34.09 18.79 14.48
C LEU A 59 33.48 17.50 13.89
N ALA A 60 33.80 17.32 12.60
CA ALA A 60 33.98 16.08 11.85
C ALA A 60 32.72 15.20 11.61
N SER A 61 32.12 15.32 10.43
CA SER A 61 32.53 14.61 9.20
C SER A 61 32.23 13.11 9.25
N SER A 62 31.24 12.66 8.47
CA SER A 62 31.47 11.65 7.43
C SER A 62 30.15 11.31 6.74
N MET A 63 30.12 11.63 5.44
CA MET A 63 29.10 11.20 4.50
C MET A 63 29.14 9.67 4.42
N ARG A 64 28.07 9.00 4.86
CA ARG A 64 27.85 7.60 4.54
C ARG A 64 27.33 7.50 3.12
N THR A 65 28.24 7.27 2.18
CA THR A 65 27.95 6.73 0.86
C THR A 65 27.36 5.31 0.98
N PRO A 66 26.35 4.94 0.19
CA PRO A 66 25.79 3.60 0.20
C PRO A 66 26.78 2.63 -0.44
N SER A 67 27.32 1.72 0.36
CA SER A 67 28.16 0.63 -0.13
C SER A 67 27.34 -0.33 -0.99
N LEU A 68 27.76 -0.44 -2.25
CA LEU A 68 27.38 -1.49 -3.19
C LEU A 68 27.54 -2.86 -2.53
N LEU A 69 26.42 -3.58 -2.39
CA LEU A 69 26.39 -4.99 -2.03
C LEU A 69 26.92 -5.82 -3.19
N LEU A 70 28.25 -5.93 -3.28
CA LEU A 70 28.89 -7.03 -4.00
C LEU A 70 28.61 -8.32 -3.22
N TRP A 71 27.86 -9.22 -3.86
CA TRP A 71 27.69 -10.61 -3.44
C TRP A 71 29.07 -11.26 -3.34
N LYS A 72 29.67 -11.26 -2.14
CA LYS A 72 30.88 -12.03 -1.85
C LYS A 72 30.49 -13.50 -1.81
N ILE A 73 30.86 -14.21 -2.88
CA ILE A 73 30.88 -15.67 -2.93
C ILE A 73 31.80 -16.17 -1.80
N PRO A 74 31.37 -17.09 -0.93
CA PRO A 74 32.24 -17.62 0.11
C PRO A 74 33.30 -18.54 -0.52
N VAL A 75 34.54 -18.07 -0.57
CA VAL A 75 35.69 -18.92 -0.84
C VAL A 75 36.04 -19.63 0.47
N CYS A 76 35.62 -20.89 0.62
CA CYS A 76 36.10 -21.76 1.69
C CYS A 76 37.56 -22.15 1.40
N ALA A 77 38.50 -21.60 2.17
CA ALA A 77 39.86 -22.12 2.24
C ALA A 77 39.89 -23.34 3.21
N PRO A 78 40.44 -24.49 2.81
CA PRO A 78 40.58 -25.61 3.72
C PRO A 78 41.81 -25.39 4.61
N LEU A 79 41.59 -25.24 5.92
CA LEU A 79 42.63 -25.38 6.92
C LEU A 79 43.09 -26.84 6.95
N GLY A 80 44.36 -27.04 6.60
CA GLY A 80 45.02 -28.33 6.67
C GLY A 80 45.11 -28.85 8.10
N CYS A 81 44.70 -30.10 8.29
CA CYS A 81 45.01 -30.88 9.49
C CYS A 81 45.64 -32.19 9.04
N THR A 82 46.98 -32.21 8.98
CA THR A 82 47.74 -33.41 8.62
C THR A 82 47.86 -34.34 9.82
N ARG A 83 46.99 -35.35 9.92
CA ARG A 83 47.30 -36.58 10.68
C ARG A 83 47.65 -37.69 9.71
N ARG A 84 48.94 -38.04 9.68
CA ARG A 84 49.51 -39.11 8.88
C ARG A 84 49.18 -40.46 9.55
N LEU A 85 48.02 -41.03 9.25
CA LEU A 85 47.69 -42.42 9.59
C LEU A 85 48.24 -43.34 8.50
N ARG A 86 49.25 -44.14 8.85
CA ARG A 86 49.85 -45.16 7.99
C ARG A 86 48.97 -46.42 8.07
N VAL A 87 48.08 -46.61 7.09
CA VAL A 87 47.40 -47.90 6.88
C VAL A 87 48.17 -48.65 5.79
N LYS A 88 49.00 -49.63 6.19
CA LYS A 88 49.54 -50.65 5.28
C LYS A 88 48.46 -51.71 5.10
N GLY A 89 47.66 -51.57 4.05
CA GLY A 89 46.71 -52.58 3.60
C GLY A 89 46.51 -52.44 2.11
N ARG A 90 46.97 -53.42 1.34
CA ARG A 90 46.76 -53.47 -0.11
C ARG A 90 45.32 -53.91 -0.35
N LEU A 91 44.40 -52.93 -0.39
CA LEU A 91 43.03 -53.17 -0.81
C LEU A 91 43.03 -53.25 -2.34
N SER A 92 42.91 -54.45 -2.90
CA SER A 92 42.64 -54.63 -4.32
C SER A 92 41.21 -54.18 -4.60
N ILE A 93 41.06 -52.94 -5.04
CA ILE A 93 39.79 -52.40 -5.53
C ILE A 93 39.60 -53.00 -6.93
N ASN A 94 38.62 -53.88 -7.09
CA ASN A 94 38.22 -54.35 -8.41
C ASN A 94 37.52 -53.18 -9.12
N VAL A 95 38.29 -52.37 -9.86
CA VAL A 95 37.76 -51.31 -10.71
C VAL A 95 37.05 -51.99 -11.87
N ARG A 96 35.75 -52.26 -11.70
CA ARG A 96 34.88 -52.60 -12.81
C ARG A 96 34.85 -51.36 -13.70
N SER A 97 35.46 -51.46 -14.88
CA SER A 97 35.47 -50.41 -15.90
C SER A 97 34.05 -49.87 -16.08
N PRO A 98 33.85 -48.54 -16.15
CA PRO A 98 32.56 -48.03 -16.60
C PRO A 98 32.26 -48.66 -17.97
N PRO A 99 31.01 -49.07 -18.24
CA PRO A 99 30.65 -49.51 -19.58
C PRO A 99 31.08 -48.41 -20.55
N ALA A 100 31.91 -48.78 -21.53
CA ALA A 100 32.27 -47.92 -22.63
C ALA A 100 30.98 -47.70 -23.44
N TRP A 101 30.19 -46.71 -23.04
CA TRP A 101 29.12 -46.19 -23.87
C TRP A 101 29.81 -45.64 -25.11
N LYS A 102 29.79 -46.44 -26.18
CA LYS A 102 30.11 -45.96 -27.51
C LYS A 102 29.01 -44.96 -27.83
N GLU A 103 29.24 -43.70 -27.47
CA GLU A 103 28.32 -42.62 -27.79
C GLU A 103 28.26 -42.55 -29.30
N ASP A 104 27.22 -43.15 -29.87
CA ASP A 104 26.98 -43.08 -31.30
C ASP A 104 26.98 -41.62 -31.72
N THR A 105 27.67 -41.33 -32.82
CA THR A 105 27.71 -39.98 -33.42
C THR A 105 26.28 -39.43 -33.59
N THR A 106 25.33 -40.31 -33.85
CA THR A 106 23.89 -40.06 -33.86
C THR A 106 23.38 -39.42 -32.56
N THR A 107 23.74 -39.96 -31.40
CA THR A 107 23.34 -39.43 -30.09
C THR A 107 23.90 -38.03 -29.84
N ARG A 108 25.15 -37.76 -30.28
CA ARG A 108 25.77 -36.43 -30.18
C ARG A 108 25.10 -35.41 -31.10
N LEU A 109 24.75 -35.81 -32.32
CA LEU A 109 24.01 -34.98 -33.27
C LEU A 109 22.59 -34.67 -32.77
N LEU A 110 21.91 -35.64 -32.17
CA LEU A 110 20.58 -35.46 -31.58
C LEU A 110 20.62 -34.50 -30.37
N LEU A 111 21.59 -34.67 -29.46
CA LEU A 111 21.77 -33.75 -28.33
C LEU A 111 22.09 -32.33 -28.77
N GLY A 112 22.91 -32.17 -29.82
CA GLY A 112 23.20 -30.87 -30.42
C GLY A 112 21.96 -30.22 -31.03
N ALA A 113 21.18 -30.98 -31.80
CA ALA A 113 19.93 -30.49 -32.40
C ALA A 113 18.91 -30.07 -31.34
N ILE A 114 18.74 -30.87 -30.27
CA ILE A 114 17.86 -30.54 -29.14
C ILE A 114 18.34 -29.28 -28.44
N ALA A 115 19.65 -29.14 -28.19
CA ALA A 115 20.20 -27.94 -27.55
C ALA A 115 19.96 -26.67 -28.38
N VAL A 116 20.10 -26.74 -29.71
CA VAL A 116 19.82 -25.63 -30.62
C VAL A 116 18.33 -25.28 -30.63
N LEU A 117 17.45 -26.28 -30.67
CA LEU A 117 16.01 -26.07 -30.62
C LEU A 117 15.57 -25.43 -29.30
N LEU A 118 16.08 -25.91 -28.16
CA LEU A 118 15.79 -25.34 -26.85
C LEU A 118 16.30 -23.90 -26.75
N PHE A 119 17.50 -23.62 -27.23
CA PHE A 119 18.04 -22.26 -27.26
C PHE A 119 17.18 -21.33 -28.13
N ALA A 120 16.77 -21.78 -29.32
CA ALA A 120 15.89 -21.03 -30.20
C ALA A 120 14.53 -20.74 -29.54
N ILE A 121 13.93 -21.73 -28.86
CA ILE A 121 12.68 -21.55 -28.12
C ILE A 121 12.85 -20.53 -26.99
N LEU A 122 13.93 -20.59 -26.21
CA LEU A 122 14.19 -19.61 -25.15
C LEU A 122 14.34 -18.19 -25.71
N VAL A 123 15.04 -18.04 -26.84
CA VAL A 123 15.18 -16.75 -27.54
C VAL A 123 13.83 -16.25 -28.05
N VAL A 124 13.01 -17.11 -28.66
CA VAL A 124 11.67 -16.73 -29.11
C VAL A 124 10.77 -16.34 -27.92
N MET A 125 10.77 -17.10 -26.83
CA MET A 125 9.97 -16.81 -25.64
C MET A 125 10.40 -15.52 -24.95
N SER A 126 11.69 -15.21 -24.89
CA SER A 126 12.20 -13.92 -24.39
C SER A 126 11.86 -12.75 -25.32
N ILE A 127 11.85 -12.96 -26.64
CA ILE A 127 11.39 -11.97 -27.62
C ILE A 127 9.87 -11.74 -27.51
N LEU A 128 9.09 -12.79 -27.27
CA LEU A 128 7.64 -12.68 -27.06
C LEU A 128 7.32 -12.01 -25.71
N ALA A 129 8.09 -12.31 -24.66
CA ALA A 129 7.96 -11.67 -23.35
C ALA A 129 8.33 -10.18 -23.38
N SER A 130 9.31 -9.79 -24.20
CA SER A 130 9.73 -8.39 -24.37
C SER A 130 8.81 -7.56 -25.28
N LYS A 131 8.01 -8.21 -26.14
CA LYS A 131 6.94 -7.53 -26.91
C LYS A 131 5.64 -7.36 -26.13
N GLY A 132 5.53 -7.92 -24.93
CA GLY A 132 4.36 -7.83 -24.07
C GLY A 132 4.51 -6.77 -22.99
N CYS A 133 4.41 -5.49 -23.37
CA CYS A 133 3.88 -4.40 -22.54
C CYS A 133 3.80 -3.16 -23.42
N ILE A 134 2.76 -3.06 -24.27
CA ILE A 134 2.23 -1.73 -24.58
C ILE A 134 1.76 -1.23 -23.22
N LYS A 135 2.42 -0.21 -22.66
CA LYS A 135 1.96 0.43 -21.43
C LYS A 135 0.56 0.96 -21.76
N CYS A 136 -0.47 0.22 -21.38
CA CYS A 136 -1.83 0.70 -21.48
C CYS A 136 -1.88 1.90 -20.57
N GLU A 137 -1.97 3.10 -21.14
CA GLU A 137 -2.17 4.29 -20.35
C GLU A 137 -3.51 4.11 -19.64
N THR A 138 -3.46 3.81 -18.35
CA THR A 138 -4.67 3.65 -17.57
C THR A 138 -5.26 5.03 -17.40
N PRO A 139 -6.57 5.22 -17.64
CA PRO A 139 -7.23 6.52 -17.54
C PRO A 139 -7.24 7.10 -16.12
N CYS A 140 -6.75 6.34 -15.13
CA CYS A 140 -6.62 6.74 -13.74
C CYS A 140 -5.21 6.44 -13.21
N PRO A 141 -4.76 7.17 -12.16
CA PRO A 141 -3.57 6.77 -11.41
C PRO A 141 -3.69 5.34 -10.85
N GLU A 142 -2.54 4.75 -10.53
CA GLU A 142 -2.48 3.48 -9.81
C GLU A 142 -3.25 3.58 -8.48
N ASP A 143 -3.99 2.52 -8.12
CA ASP A 143 -4.86 2.45 -6.95
C ASP A 143 -6.11 3.36 -6.96
N TRP A 144 -6.46 3.94 -8.11
CA TRP A 144 -7.71 4.70 -8.28
C TRP A 144 -8.70 3.91 -9.13
N LEU A 145 -9.96 3.94 -8.73
CA LEU A 145 -11.05 3.29 -9.44
C LEU A 145 -11.66 4.21 -10.49
N LEU A 146 -11.71 3.76 -11.74
CA LEU A 146 -12.45 4.46 -12.80
C LEU A 146 -13.95 4.17 -12.68
N TYR A 147 -14.76 5.23 -12.60
CA TYR A 147 -16.20 5.14 -12.82
C TYR A 147 -16.70 6.32 -13.64
N GLY A 148 -17.30 6.03 -14.80
CA GLY A 148 -17.68 7.04 -15.78
C GLY A 148 -16.45 7.76 -16.34
N ARG A 149 -16.33 9.06 -16.09
CA ARG A 149 -15.19 9.91 -16.52
C ARG A 149 -14.36 10.42 -15.33
N LYS A 150 -14.51 9.81 -14.17
CA LYS A 150 -13.83 10.20 -12.93
C LYS A 150 -13.06 9.01 -12.35
N CYS A 151 -11.94 9.34 -11.73
CA CYS A 151 -11.14 8.44 -10.93
C CYS A 151 -11.44 8.70 -9.46
N TYR A 152 -11.62 7.64 -8.68
CA TYR A 152 -11.91 7.71 -7.25
C TYR A 152 -10.86 7.01 -6.42
N TYR A 153 -10.43 7.65 -5.35
CA TYR A 153 -9.57 7.06 -4.34
C TYR A 153 -10.35 6.95 -3.04
N PHE A 154 -10.32 5.77 -2.43
CA PHE A 154 -11.01 5.49 -1.17
C PHE A 154 -9.96 5.32 -0.08
N SER A 155 -9.95 6.21 0.91
CA SER A 155 -9.03 6.06 2.02
C SER A 155 -9.44 4.90 2.92
N GLU A 156 -8.45 4.25 3.54
CA GLU A 156 -8.70 3.22 4.54
C GLU A 156 -8.75 3.79 5.95
N GLU A 157 -7.96 4.83 6.20
CA GLU A 157 -7.77 5.44 7.51
C GLU A 157 -8.86 6.50 7.80
N PRO A 158 -9.45 6.50 9.01
CA PRO A 158 -10.40 7.53 9.39
C PRO A 158 -9.70 8.82 9.88
N ARG A 159 -10.17 9.96 9.38
CA ARG A 159 -9.72 11.31 9.73
C ARG A 159 -10.88 12.31 9.69
N ASP A 160 -10.66 13.51 10.20
CA ASP A 160 -11.60 14.61 10.06
C ASP A 160 -11.73 15.06 8.59
N TRP A 161 -12.81 15.75 8.28
CA TRP A 161 -13.15 16.15 6.91
C TRP A 161 -12.09 17.06 6.29
N ASN A 162 -11.49 17.97 7.08
CA ASN A 162 -10.46 18.89 6.57
C ASN A 162 -9.17 18.16 6.22
N THR A 163 -8.76 17.19 7.03
CA THR A 163 -7.61 16.32 6.72
C THR A 163 -7.84 15.54 5.43
N GLY A 164 -9.02 14.95 5.25
CA GLY A 164 -9.38 14.28 4.00
C GLY A 164 -9.35 15.22 2.78
N ARG A 165 -9.86 16.44 2.94
CA ARG A 165 -9.79 17.49 1.90
C ARG A 165 -8.35 17.84 1.53
N GLN A 166 -7.50 18.04 2.52
CA GLN A 166 -6.10 18.36 2.31
C GLN A 166 -5.37 17.22 1.59
N TYR A 167 -5.63 15.97 1.98
CA TYR A 167 -5.07 14.80 1.31
C TYR A 167 -5.45 14.74 -0.17
N CYS A 168 -6.73 14.95 -0.50
CA CYS A 168 -7.14 14.96 -1.90
C CYS A 168 -6.43 16.07 -2.68
N HIS A 169 -6.32 17.27 -2.09
CA HIS A 169 -5.64 18.40 -2.72
C HIS A 169 -4.15 18.13 -2.99
N THR A 170 -3.44 17.45 -2.08
CA THR A 170 -2.02 17.09 -2.31
C THR A 170 -1.86 16.04 -3.42
N HIS A 171 -2.92 15.36 -3.83
CA HIS A 171 -2.95 14.38 -4.92
C HIS A 171 -3.64 14.93 -6.20
N GLU A 172 -3.72 16.26 -6.32
CA GLU A 172 -4.34 16.96 -7.46
C GLU A 172 -5.79 16.52 -7.69
N ALA A 173 -6.51 16.28 -6.59
CA ALA A 173 -7.89 15.87 -6.58
C ALA A 173 -8.69 16.71 -5.58
N ALA A 174 -10.00 16.52 -5.59
CA ALA A 174 -10.90 17.07 -4.58
C ALA A 174 -11.52 15.92 -3.77
N LEU A 175 -12.08 16.21 -2.59
CA LEU A 175 -13.04 15.28 -2.00
C LEU A 175 -14.17 15.01 -3.00
N ALA A 176 -14.70 13.79 -3.02
CA ALA A 176 -15.56 13.32 -4.07
C ALA A 176 -16.77 14.23 -4.30
N VAL A 177 -16.92 14.74 -5.52
CA VAL A 177 -18.05 15.59 -5.93
C VAL A 177 -19.01 14.77 -6.77
N ILE A 178 -20.24 14.58 -6.28
CA ILE A 178 -21.26 13.76 -6.91
C ILE A 178 -22.14 14.66 -7.78
N GLN A 179 -22.14 14.43 -9.10
CA GLN A 179 -22.85 15.28 -10.06
C GLN A 179 -24.08 14.59 -10.67
N SER A 180 -24.33 13.32 -10.36
CA SER A 180 -25.47 12.58 -10.91
C SER A 180 -25.99 11.52 -9.95
N GLN A 181 -27.26 11.15 -10.11
CA GLN A 181 -27.87 10.08 -9.33
C GLN A 181 -27.15 8.73 -9.52
N LYS A 182 -26.66 8.45 -10.73
CA LYS A 182 -25.89 7.22 -11.02
C LYS A 182 -24.58 7.17 -10.23
N GLU A 183 -23.92 8.32 -10.10
CA GLU A 183 -22.69 8.46 -9.30
C GLU A 183 -22.97 8.27 -7.80
N LEU A 184 -24.11 8.79 -7.31
CA LEU A 184 -24.55 8.55 -5.94
C LEU A 184 -24.84 7.07 -5.67
N GLU A 185 -25.59 6.41 -6.57
CA GLU A 185 -25.86 4.96 -6.46
C GLU A 185 -24.58 4.12 -6.49
N PHE A 186 -23.59 4.54 -7.29
CA PHE A 186 -22.28 3.92 -7.29
C PHE A 186 -21.60 4.06 -5.91
N MET A 187 -21.64 5.25 -5.31
CA MET A 187 -21.11 5.46 -3.96
C MET A 187 -21.80 4.54 -2.95
N PHE A 188 -23.14 4.48 -2.92
CA PHE A 188 -23.88 3.59 -2.02
C PHE A 188 -23.50 2.12 -2.13
N LYS A 189 -23.20 1.63 -3.35
CA LYS A 189 -22.80 0.24 -3.58
C LYS A 189 -21.33 -0.02 -3.21
N PHE A 190 -20.47 0.97 -3.41
CA PHE A 190 -19.02 0.79 -3.29
C PHE A 190 -18.48 1.18 -1.90
N THR A 191 -19.12 2.14 -1.23
CA THR A 191 -18.67 2.63 0.08
C THR A 191 -19.31 1.84 1.22
N ARG A 192 -18.51 1.09 1.97
CA ARG A 192 -18.98 0.36 3.17
C ARG A 192 -18.65 1.03 4.50
N ARG A 193 -17.72 1.98 4.51
CA ARG A 193 -17.17 2.61 5.73
C ARG A 193 -17.60 4.06 5.91
N GLU A 194 -18.71 4.42 5.28
CA GLU A 194 -19.36 5.72 5.43
C GLU A 194 -18.44 6.95 5.25
N PRO A 195 -17.79 7.09 4.09
CA PRO A 195 -16.72 8.04 3.92
C PRO A 195 -17.24 9.48 3.72
N TRP A 196 -16.39 10.44 4.06
CA TRP A 196 -16.54 11.84 3.73
C TRP A 196 -16.56 12.08 2.21
N ILE A 197 -17.42 13.01 1.78
CA ILE A 197 -17.49 13.52 0.42
C ILE A 197 -17.29 15.03 0.40
N GLY A 198 -17.12 15.58 -0.80
CA GLY A 198 -16.82 16.98 -1.03
C GLY A 198 -18.01 17.92 -0.89
N LEU A 199 -18.94 17.65 0.02
CA LEU A 199 -20.11 18.48 0.27
C LEU A 199 -20.09 19.03 1.69
N ARG A 200 -20.26 20.34 1.84
CA ARG A 200 -20.23 21.03 3.14
C ARG A 200 -21.26 22.14 3.20
N ARG A 201 -21.90 22.30 4.34
CA ARG A 201 -22.77 23.43 4.67
C ARG A 201 -21.94 24.64 5.09
N VAL A 202 -22.25 25.81 4.53
CA VAL A 202 -21.70 27.10 4.93
C VAL A 202 -22.87 28.07 5.12
N GLY A 203 -23.11 28.48 6.36
CA GLY A 203 -24.38 29.12 6.72
C GLY A 203 -25.52 28.10 6.64
N ASP A 204 -26.56 28.40 5.88
CA ASP A 204 -27.70 27.50 5.70
C ASP A 204 -27.59 26.62 4.44
N ASP A 205 -26.69 26.94 3.51
CA ASP A 205 -26.60 26.33 2.19
C ASP A 205 -25.46 25.30 2.07
N PHE A 206 -25.71 24.24 1.30
CA PHE A 206 -24.71 23.24 0.96
C PHE A 206 -23.93 23.61 -0.31
N HIS A 207 -22.62 23.36 -0.27
CA HIS A 207 -21.69 23.70 -1.34
C HIS A 207 -20.75 22.55 -1.62
N TRP A 208 -20.58 22.24 -2.92
CA TRP A 208 -19.53 21.32 -3.36
C TRP A 208 -18.15 22.00 -3.28
N VAL A 209 -17.12 21.22 -2.95
CA VAL A 209 -15.75 21.73 -2.81
C VAL A 209 -15.14 22.23 -4.12
N ASN A 210 -15.70 21.87 -5.27
CA ASN A 210 -15.28 22.36 -6.58
C ASN A 210 -16.04 23.63 -7.01
N GLY A 211 -17.00 24.10 -6.22
CA GLY A 211 -17.81 25.29 -6.52
C GLY A 211 -19.04 25.03 -7.39
N ASP A 212 -19.32 23.77 -7.75
CA ASP A 212 -20.55 23.44 -8.47
C ASP A 212 -21.80 23.70 -7.62
N PRO A 213 -22.92 24.09 -8.24
CA PRO A 213 -24.17 24.31 -7.51
C PRO A 213 -24.66 22.99 -6.88
N PHE A 214 -25.15 23.09 -5.64
CA PHE A 214 -25.86 21.99 -5.00
C PHE A 214 -27.34 22.05 -5.35
N ASP A 215 -27.90 20.92 -5.75
CA ASP A 215 -29.33 20.78 -6.03
C ASP A 215 -30.01 19.95 -4.92
N PRO A 216 -30.82 20.59 -4.06
CA PRO A 216 -31.52 19.90 -2.96
C PRO A 216 -32.62 18.95 -3.44
N ASP A 217 -33.17 19.13 -4.64
CA ASP A 217 -34.22 18.27 -5.19
C ASP A 217 -33.63 16.92 -5.64
N THR A 218 -32.39 16.96 -6.16
CA THR A 218 -31.66 15.75 -6.54
C THR A 218 -31.06 15.04 -5.33
N PHE A 219 -30.53 15.79 -4.35
CA PHE A 219 -29.79 15.23 -3.23
C PHE A 219 -30.39 15.60 -1.87
N THR A 220 -31.08 14.68 -1.22
CA THR A 220 -31.59 14.88 0.15
C THR A 220 -30.49 14.59 1.18
N ILE A 221 -30.17 15.58 2.02
CA ILE A 221 -29.20 15.44 3.12
C ILE A 221 -29.94 15.34 4.46
N SER A 222 -29.62 14.30 5.23
CA SER A 222 -30.11 14.14 6.60
C SER A 222 -29.17 14.80 7.63
N GLY A 223 -29.70 15.22 8.77
CA GLY A 223 -28.91 15.75 9.88
C GLY A 223 -28.72 17.27 9.85
N THR A 224 -28.15 17.78 10.94
CA THR A 224 -27.96 19.22 11.20
C THR A 224 -26.48 19.63 11.21
N GLY A 225 -25.59 18.73 10.77
CA GLY A 225 -24.16 18.98 10.75
C GLY A 225 -23.72 19.83 9.55
N GLU A 226 -22.42 20.09 9.51
CA GLU A 226 -21.80 20.88 8.45
C GLU A 226 -21.21 20.01 7.35
N CYS A 227 -20.50 18.94 7.71
CA CYS A 227 -19.79 18.10 6.75
C CYS A 227 -20.60 16.84 6.42
N VAL A 228 -20.58 16.44 5.14
CA VAL A 228 -21.44 15.37 4.64
C VAL A 228 -20.64 14.10 4.32
N PHE A 229 -21.19 12.97 4.72
CA PHE A 229 -20.69 11.63 4.42
C PHE A 229 -21.78 10.77 3.77
N VAL A 230 -21.36 9.66 3.17
CA VAL A 230 -22.24 8.73 2.44
C VAL A 230 -22.58 7.53 3.32
N GLU A 231 -23.84 7.35 3.71
CA GLU A 231 -24.33 6.06 4.23
C GLU A 231 -24.77 5.15 3.06
N PRO A 232 -24.98 3.84 3.25
CA PRO A 232 -25.38 2.92 2.17
C PRO A 232 -26.69 3.29 1.44
N THR A 233 -27.52 4.17 1.99
CA THR A 233 -28.83 4.51 1.43
C THR A 233 -29.10 6.01 1.34
N ARG A 234 -28.27 6.86 1.96
CA ARG A 234 -28.54 8.31 2.07
C ARG A 234 -27.28 9.11 2.33
N LEU A 235 -27.38 10.42 2.13
CA LEU A 235 -26.36 11.38 2.52
C LEU A 235 -26.69 11.94 3.89
N VAL A 236 -25.69 12.02 4.77
CA VAL A 236 -25.87 12.48 6.16
C VAL A 236 -24.82 13.52 6.51
N SER A 237 -25.23 14.53 7.25
CA SER A 237 -24.39 15.61 7.76
C SER A 237 -24.12 15.45 9.26
N THR A 238 -22.87 15.71 9.67
CA THR A 238 -22.40 15.65 11.06
C THR A 238 -21.28 16.68 11.28
N GLU A 239 -20.72 16.77 12.50
CA GLU A 239 -19.59 17.66 12.76
C GLU A 239 -18.37 17.29 11.91
N CYS A 240 -17.68 18.29 11.37
CA CYS A 240 -16.51 18.08 10.52
C CYS A 240 -15.31 17.42 11.22
N LEU A 241 -15.29 17.46 12.57
CA LEU A 241 -14.23 16.88 13.39
C LEU A 241 -14.41 15.39 13.66
N THR A 242 -15.57 14.80 13.32
CA THR A 242 -15.76 13.35 13.41
C THR A 242 -14.75 12.64 12.51
N THR A 243 -14.22 11.50 12.96
CA THR A 243 -13.25 10.73 12.16
C THR A 243 -13.96 9.71 11.28
N ARG A 244 -13.76 9.81 9.97
CA ARG A 244 -14.28 8.87 8.97
C ARG A 244 -13.27 8.71 7.84
N PRO A 245 -13.28 7.61 7.09
CA PRO A 245 -12.57 7.55 5.81
C PRO A 245 -13.07 8.65 4.87
N TRP A 246 -12.36 8.91 3.78
CA TRP A 246 -12.75 9.91 2.80
C TRP A 246 -12.58 9.36 1.38
N VAL A 247 -13.34 9.93 0.44
CA VAL A 247 -13.19 9.61 -0.98
C VAL A 247 -12.67 10.85 -1.71
N CYS A 248 -11.62 10.68 -2.51
CA CYS A 248 -11.20 11.70 -3.46
C CYS A 248 -11.75 11.40 -4.84
N SER A 249 -12.00 12.44 -5.64
CA SER A 249 -12.32 12.31 -7.06
C SER A 249 -11.54 13.31 -7.91
N LYS A 250 -11.12 12.89 -9.10
CA LYS A 250 -10.63 13.78 -10.17
C LYS A 250 -11.04 13.25 -11.53
N MET A 251 -10.92 14.08 -12.57
CA MET A 251 -11.20 13.64 -13.94
C MET A 251 -10.20 12.57 -14.38
N ALA A 252 -10.69 11.61 -15.16
CA ALA A 252 -9.84 10.64 -15.82
C ALA A 252 -8.94 11.33 -16.86
N TYR A 253 -7.74 10.77 -17.08
CA TYR A 253 -6.85 11.21 -18.15
C TYR A 253 -7.54 11.02 -19.50
N THR A 254 -7.41 12.03 -20.37
CA THR A 254 -8.02 12.09 -21.70
C THR A 254 -7.02 11.70 -22.78
#